data_AF-A0A395K2T1-F1
#
_entry.id   AF-A0A395K2T1-F1
#
_cell.length_a   1.000
_cell.length_b   1.000
_cell.length_c   1.000
_cell.angle_alpha   90.00
_cell.angle_beta   90.00
_cell.angle_gamma   90.00
#
_symmetry.space_group_name_H-M   'P 1'
#
loop_
_entity.id
_entity.type
_entity.pdbx_description
1 polymer ?
#
loop_
_entity_poly.entity_id
_entity_poly.type
_entity_poly.pdbx_seq_one_letter_code
_entity_poly.pdbx_strand_id
1 'polypeptide(L)'
;MFLDNHKLILSVAIFVVAILLRLLITNSLRKIQAKFGFQKSRIIVTNKVISVVIYVTSFIIIAFIWGVSEEQLLLFISSFLTVLGIAFFAQWSILSNITAGIILFINYPVKIGDTITIMEKDNDIIGEIKDIGAFFITLKTKEGKHISLPNSMILQKMIKYQ
;
A
#
# COMPACT_ATOMS: atom_id res chain seq x y z
N MET A 1 36.43 -23.14 -9.59
CA MET A 1 36.04 -23.48 -10.98
C MET A 1 34.69 -24.20 -11.07
N PHE A 2 34.51 -25.44 -10.58
CA PHE A 2 33.20 -26.12 -10.66
C PHE A 2 32.07 -25.43 -9.87
N LEU A 3 32.37 -24.91 -8.67
CA LEU A 3 31.40 -24.16 -7.86
C LEU A 3 30.99 -22.83 -8.49
N ASP A 4 31.92 -22.15 -9.17
CA ASP A 4 31.66 -20.86 -9.83
C ASP A 4 30.74 -21.04 -11.04
N ASN A 5 30.92 -22.12 -11.80
CA ASN A 5 30.04 -22.45 -12.92
C ASN A 5 28.60 -22.70 -12.45
N HIS A 6 28.41 -23.38 -11.32
CA HIS A 6 27.08 -23.61 -10.76
C HIS A 6 26.40 -22.30 -10.30
N LYS A 7 27.15 -21.43 -9.61
CA LYS A 7 26.66 -20.10 -9.18
C LYS A 7 26.27 -19.23 -10.37
N LEU A 8 27.06 -19.27 -11.44
CA LEU A 8 26.81 -18.53 -12.67
C LEU A 8 25.55 -19.04 -13.38
N ILE A 9 25.40 -20.37 -13.51
CA ILE A 9 24.19 -20.98 -14.11
C ILE A 9 22.93 -20.58 -13.32
N LEU A 10 22.96 -20.68 -11.99
CA LEU A 10 21.83 -20.27 -11.14
C LEU A 10 21.50 -18.78 -11.30
N SER A 11 22.52 -17.91 -11.34
CA SER A 11 22.34 -16.47 -11.50
C SER A 11 21.68 -16.13 -12.85
N VAL A 12 22.14 -16.76 -13.93
CA VAL A 12 21.53 -16.61 -15.27
C VAL A 12 20.11 -17.15 -15.28
N ALA A 13 19.85 -18.30 -14.66
CA ALA A 13 18.52 -18.88 -14.57
C ALA A 13 17.55 -17.94 -13.84
N ILE A 14 17.95 -17.36 -12.70
CA ILE A 14 17.13 -16.39 -11.95
C ILE A 14 16.86 -15.14 -12.78
N PHE A 15 17.87 -14.63 -13.48
CA PHE A 15 17.71 -13.46 -14.34
C PHE A 15 16.71 -13.73 -15.48
N VAL A 16 16.80 -14.90 -16.11
CA VAL A 16 15.84 -15.33 -17.13
C VAL A 16 14.43 -15.47 -16.55
N VAL A 17 14.28 -16.10 -15.39
CA VAL A 17 12.98 -16.22 -14.68
C VAL A 17 12.41 -14.84 -14.37
N ALA A 18 13.23 -13.88 -13.92
CA ALA A 18 12.80 -12.52 -13.64
C ALA A 18 12.24 -11.81 -14.88
N ILE A 19 12.92 -11.97 -16.03
CA ILE A 19 12.44 -11.43 -17.31
C ILE A 19 11.12 -12.08 -17.71
N LEU A 20 11.03 -13.41 -17.63
CA LEU A 20 9.81 -14.15 -17.97
C LEU A 20 8.64 -13.72 -17.08
N LEU A 21 8.84 -13.65 -15.77
CA LEU A 21 7.84 -13.16 -14.81
C LEU A 21 7.39 -11.74 -15.16
N ARG A 22 8.32 -10.84 -15.48
CA ARG A 22 7.98 -9.47 -15.89
C ARG A 22 7.13 -9.44 -17.16
N LEU A 23 7.47 -10.24 -18.16
CA LEU A 23 6.70 -10.33 -19.41
C LEU A 23 5.29 -10.88 -19.15
N LEU A 24 5.18 -11.94 -18.35
CA LEU A 24 3.91 -12.53 -17.95
C LEU A 24 3.03 -11.49 -17.22
N ILE A 25 3.59 -10.78 -16.25
CA ILE A 25 2.84 -9.74 -15.50
C ILE A 25 2.44 -8.59 -16.41
N THR A 26 3.34 -8.10 -17.27
CA THR A 26 3.02 -7.01 -18.21
C THR A 26 1.85 -7.40 -19.12
N ASN A 27 1.85 -8.64 -19.62
CA ASN A 27 0.77 -9.17 -20.45
C ASN A 27 -0.53 -9.33 -19.66
N SER A 28 -0.47 -9.84 -18.43
CA SER A 28 -1.62 -9.96 -17.54
C SER A 28 -2.23 -8.61 -17.21
N LEU A 29 -1.42 -7.60 -16.90
CA LEU A 29 -1.88 -6.23 -16.62
C LEU A 29 -2.56 -5.59 -17.84
N ARG A 30 -2.05 -5.83 -19.05
CA ARG A 30 -2.70 -5.39 -20.30
C ARG A 30 -4.07 -6.05 -20.50
N LYS A 31 -4.18 -7.36 -20.21
CA LYS A 31 -5.47 -8.08 -20.28
C LYS A 31 -6.46 -7.54 -19.25
N ILE A 32 -6.01 -7.31 -18.01
CA ILE A 32 -6.80 -6.70 -16.93
C ILE A 32 -7.29 -5.31 -17.34
N GLN A 33 -6.41 -4.50 -17.93
CA GLN A 33 -6.78 -3.18 -18.44
C GLN A 33 -7.90 -3.26 -19.48
N ALA A 34 -7.76 -4.13 -20.48
CA ALA A 34 -8.75 -4.29 -21.54
C ALA A 34 -10.09 -4.82 -21.01
N LYS A 35 -10.06 -5.72 -20.01
CA LYS A 35 -11.25 -6.34 -19.44
C LYS A 35 -12.03 -5.43 -18.49
N PHE A 36 -11.33 -4.65 -17.66
CA PHE A 36 -11.95 -3.86 -16.59
C PHE A 36 -11.92 -2.34 -16.86
N GLY A 37 -11.38 -1.90 -18.00
CA GLY A 37 -11.39 -0.50 -18.40
C GLY A 37 -10.52 0.43 -17.54
N PHE A 38 -9.53 -0.11 -16.83
CA PHE A 38 -8.64 0.71 -16.00
C PHE A 38 -7.89 1.77 -16.83
N GLN A 39 -7.66 2.93 -16.22
CA GLN A 39 -6.88 4.02 -16.83
C GLN A 39 -5.47 3.54 -17.19
N LYS A 40 -5.02 3.86 -18.41
CA LYS A 40 -3.68 3.53 -18.93
C LYS A 40 -2.56 3.93 -17.96
N SER A 41 -2.65 5.12 -17.38
CA SER A 41 -1.68 5.65 -16.42
C SER A 41 -1.50 4.77 -15.19
N ARG A 42 -2.62 4.28 -14.61
CA ARG A 42 -2.60 3.38 -13.45
C ARG A 42 -1.87 2.07 -13.76
N ILE A 43 -2.18 1.46 -14.90
CA ILE A 43 -1.54 0.22 -15.35
C ILE A 43 -0.04 0.41 -15.57
N ILE A 44 0.38 1.54 -16.15
CA ILE A 44 1.81 1.86 -16.35
C ILE A 44 2.53 1.97 -15.01
N VAL A 45 1.95 2.70 -14.04
CA VAL A 45 2.53 2.85 -12.70
C VAL A 45 2.60 1.49 -11.99
N THR A 46 1.52 0.70 -12.01
CA THR A 46 1.51 -0.64 -11.41
C THR A 46 2.58 -1.54 -12.04
N ASN A 47 2.69 -1.55 -13.37
CA ASN A 47 3.71 -2.37 -14.05
C ASN A 47 5.14 -1.94 -13.70
N LYS A 48 5.37 -0.63 -13.54
CA LYS A 48 6.67 -0.09 -13.13
C LYS A 48 7.02 -0.52 -11.71
N VAL A 49 6.08 -0.39 -10.76
CA VAL A 49 6.27 -0.83 -9.37
C VAL A 49 6.58 -2.32 -9.30
N ILE A 50 5.79 -3.17 -9.96
CA ILE A 50 6.02 -4.62 -9.94
C ILE A 50 7.36 -4.99 -10.62
N SER A 51 7.73 -4.31 -11.72
CA SER A 51 9.02 -4.54 -12.36
C SER A 51 10.19 -4.21 -11.42
N VAL A 52 10.11 -3.09 -10.69
CA VAL A 52 11.14 -2.72 -9.70
C VAL A 52 11.25 -3.78 -8.62
N VAL A 53 10.11 -4.26 -8.09
CA VAL A 53 10.11 -5.32 -7.07
C VAL A 53 10.76 -6.60 -7.59
N ILE A 54 10.40 -7.08 -8.79
CA ILE A 54 11.00 -8.27 -9.39
C ILE A 54 12.52 -8.13 -9.49
N TYR A 55 13.01 -7.00 -10.00
CA TYR A 55 14.44 -6.81 -10.20
C TYR A 55 15.19 -6.68 -8.88
N VAL A 56 14.65 -5.95 -7.90
CA VAL A 56 15.25 -5.83 -6.57
C VAL A 56 15.31 -7.21 -5.90
N THR A 57 14.22 -7.99 -5.92
CA THR A 57 14.22 -9.34 -5.36
C THR A 57 15.21 -10.26 -6.08
N SER A 58 15.25 -10.23 -7.41
CA SER A 58 16.19 -11.04 -8.19
C SER A 58 17.65 -10.68 -7.90
N PHE A 59 17.94 -9.38 -7.78
CA PHE A 59 19.26 -8.89 -7.40
C PHE A 59 19.68 -9.38 -6.02
N ILE A 60 18.78 -9.32 -5.02
CA ILE A 60 19.02 -9.83 -3.67
C ILE A 60 19.31 -11.34 -3.71
N ILE A 61 18.52 -12.13 -4.43
CA ILE A 61 18.73 -13.59 -4.56
C ILE A 61 20.07 -13.90 -5.22
N ILE A 62 20.44 -13.17 -6.27
CA ILE A 62 21.74 -13.34 -6.91
C ILE A 62 22.86 -13.00 -5.92
N ALA A 63 22.78 -11.87 -5.20
CA ALA A 63 23.77 -11.51 -4.20
C ALA A 63 24.01 -12.64 -3.17
N PHE A 64 22.95 -13.34 -2.76
CA PHE A 64 23.07 -14.53 -1.91
C PHE A 64 23.86 -15.68 -2.52
N ILE A 65 23.62 -16.00 -3.80
CA ILE A 65 24.34 -17.07 -4.51
C ILE A 65 25.84 -16.79 -4.56
N TRP A 66 26.21 -15.52 -4.63
CA TRP A 66 27.61 -15.08 -4.65
C TRP A 66 28.29 -15.09 -3.28
N GLY A 67 27.58 -15.49 -2.22
CA GLY A 67 28.16 -15.76 -0.90
C GLY A 67 28.24 -14.54 0.00
N VAL A 68 27.32 -13.58 -0.16
CA VAL A 68 27.07 -12.57 0.88
C VAL A 68 26.82 -13.29 2.20
N SER A 69 27.60 -12.94 3.23
CA SER A 69 27.51 -13.62 4.54
C SER A 69 26.18 -13.29 5.25
N GLU A 70 25.78 -14.15 6.19
CA GLU A 70 24.59 -13.91 7.02
C GLU A 70 24.69 -12.57 7.78
N GLU A 71 25.90 -12.21 8.24
CA GLU A 71 26.16 -10.92 8.90
C GLU A 71 25.95 -9.72 7.96
N GLN A 72 26.46 -9.80 6.73
CA GLN A 72 26.24 -8.77 5.71
C GLN A 72 24.76 -8.66 5.34
N LEU A 73 24.04 -9.78 5.32
CA LEU A 73 22.59 -9.76 5.14
C LEU A 73 21.89 -9.04 6.31
N LEU A 74 22.20 -9.40 7.55
CA LEU A 74 21.58 -8.79 8.72
C LEU A 74 21.84 -7.29 8.75
N LEU A 75 23.04 -6.85 8.40
CA LEU A 75 23.36 -5.44 8.24
C LEU A 75 22.51 -4.79 7.14
N PHE A 76 22.42 -5.39 5.95
CA PHE A 76 21.58 -4.88 4.86
C PHE A 76 20.10 -4.78 5.24
N ILE A 77 19.53 -5.83 5.85
CA ILE A 77 18.13 -5.85 6.31
C ILE A 77 17.91 -4.78 7.37
N SER A 78 18.83 -4.64 8.32
CA SER A 78 18.74 -3.65 9.40
C SER A 78 18.78 -2.23 8.84
N SER A 79 19.72 -1.94 7.93
CA SER A 79 19.80 -0.65 7.24
C SER A 79 18.55 -0.38 6.39
N PHE A 80 18.07 -1.37 5.64
CA PHE A 80 16.84 -1.25 4.85
C PHE A 80 15.62 -0.98 5.74
N LEU A 81 15.47 -1.74 6.83
CA LEU A 81 14.38 -1.57 7.79
C LEU A 81 14.45 -0.20 8.48
N THR A 82 15.66 0.30 8.74
CA THR A 82 15.87 1.65 9.27
C THR A 82 15.37 2.72 8.29
N VAL A 83 15.78 2.64 7.01
CA VAL A 83 15.32 3.57 5.97
C VAL A 83 13.81 3.47 5.78
N LEU A 84 13.26 2.25 5.80
CA LEU A 84 11.82 2.00 5.69
C LEU A 84 11.06 2.60 6.88
N GLY A 85 11.59 2.44 8.10
CA GLY A 85 11.05 3.06 9.31
C GLY A 85 11.01 4.59 9.21
N ILE A 86 12.10 5.21 8.75
CA ILE A 86 12.17 6.66 8.51
C ILE A 86 11.16 7.08 7.43
N ALA A 87 11.03 6.32 6.34
CA ALA A 87 10.06 6.61 5.28
C ALA A 87 8.61 6.55 5.78
N PHE A 88 8.26 5.54 6.59
CA PHE A 88 6.93 5.46 7.19
C PHE A 88 6.68 6.56 8.22
N PHE A 89 7.72 6.93 9.00
CA PHE A 89 7.62 8.05 9.93
C PHE A 89 7.39 9.38 9.19
N ALA A 90 8.13 9.63 8.10
CA ALA A 90 7.90 10.79 7.24
C ALA A 90 6.47 10.79 6.66
N GLN A 91 5.93 9.61 6.38
CA GLN A 91 4.59 9.40 5.85
C GLN A 91 3.55 9.08 6.95
N TRP A 92 3.76 9.56 8.17
CA TRP A 92 2.95 9.27 9.35
C TRP A 92 1.44 9.35 9.13
N SER A 93 0.98 10.32 8.34
CA SER A 93 -0.44 10.52 8.04
C SER A 93 -1.10 9.29 7.40
N ILE A 94 -0.39 8.58 6.51
CA ILE A 94 -0.92 7.38 5.87
C ILE A 94 -1.13 6.28 6.92
N LEU A 95 -0.13 6.04 7.77
CA LEU A 95 -0.22 5.05 8.83
C LEU A 95 -1.32 5.41 9.84
N SER A 96 -1.40 6.67 10.23
CA SER A 96 -2.44 7.19 11.13
C SER A 96 -3.85 6.97 10.57
N ASN A 97 -4.06 7.21 9.27
CA ASN A 97 -5.36 7.00 8.63
C ASN A 97 -5.74 5.52 8.49
N ILE A 98 -4.79 4.64 8.17
CA ILE A 98 -5.03 3.18 8.12
C ILE A 98 -5.42 2.67 9.51
N THR A 99 -4.63 2.99 10.53
CA THR A 99 -4.91 2.57 11.90
C THR A 99 -6.24 3.12 12.38
N ALA A 100 -6.53 4.40 12.09
CA ALA A 100 -7.82 5.00 12.40
C ALA A 100 -8.97 4.31 11.67
N GLY A 101 -8.81 3.94 10.40
CA GLY A 101 -9.83 3.22 9.63
C GLY A 101 -10.15 1.86 10.24
N ILE A 102 -9.14 1.12 10.69
CA ILE A 102 -9.33 -0.16 11.40
C ILE A 102 -10.09 0.05 12.71
N ILE A 103 -9.73 1.08 13.49
CA ILE A 103 -10.42 1.43 14.75
C ILE A 103 -11.88 1.79 14.47
N LEU A 104 -12.13 2.65 13.46
CA LEU A 104 -13.47 3.06 13.02
C LEU A 104 -14.32 1.86 12.62
N PHE A 105 -13.73 0.90 11.91
CA PHE A 105 -14.45 -0.27 11.43
C PHE A 105 -14.78 -1.29 12.53
N ILE A 106 -13.88 -1.50 13.51
CA ILE A 106 -14.02 -2.57 14.50
C ILE A 106 -14.66 -2.10 15.81
N ASN A 107 -14.18 -0.97 16.35
CA ASN A 107 -14.39 -0.61 17.76
C ASN A 107 -15.13 0.71 17.97
N TYR A 108 -15.42 1.44 16.90
CA TYR A 108 -16.01 2.76 17.03
C TYR A 108 -17.53 2.65 17.18
N PRO A 109 -18.18 3.53 17.96
CA PRO A 109 -19.58 3.38 18.32
C PRO A 109 -20.55 3.60 17.17
N VAL A 110 -20.05 3.96 15.98
CA VAL A 110 -20.85 4.26 14.78
C VAL A 110 -20.47 3.35 13.63
N LYS A 111 -21.46 2.97 12.84
CA LYS A 111 -21.35 2.02 11.72
C LYS A 111 -21.79 2.69 10.42
N ILE A 112 -21.52 2.01 9.31
CA ILE A 112 -22.06 2.39 8.00
C ILE A 112 -23.60 2.41 8.10
N GLY A 113 -24.21 3.53 7.68
CA GLY A 113 -25.64 3.80 7.80
C GLY A 113 -26.00 4.77 8.92
N ASP A 114 -25.13 4.96 9.93
CA ASP A 114 -25.41 5.86 11.05
C ASP A 114 -25.23 7.32 10.63
N THR A 115 -26.08 8.20 11.17
CA THR A 115 -25.92 9.65 11.00
C THR A 115 -25.12 10.21 12.17
N ILE A 116 -24.01 10.87 11.85
CA ILE A 116 -23.14 11.51 12.84
C ILE A 116 -23.10 13.02 12.62
N THR A 117 -22.86 13.74 13.71
CA THR A 117 -22.50 15.16 13.70
C THR A 117 -21.07 15.29 14.18
N ILE A 118 -20.18 15.77 13.31
CA ILE A 118 -18.82 16.13 13.66
C ILE A 118 -18.84 17.57 14.14
N MET A 119 -18.44 17.79 15.39
CA MET A 119 -18.43 19.13 15.98
C MET A 119 -17.18 19.89 15.54
N GLU A 120 -17.38 21.06 14.94
CA GLU A 120 -16.32 21.99 14.52
C GLU A 120 -16.51 23.34 15.22
N LYS A 121 -15.50 24.20 15.17
CA LYS A 121 -15.57 25.50 15.88
C LYS A 121 -16.66 26.42 15.35
N ASP A 122 -16.86 26.43 14.02
CA ASP A 122 -17.71 27.42 13.35
C ASP A 122 -18.97 26.80 12.74
N ASN A 123 -18.90 25.54 12.26
CA ASN A 123 -20.03 24.89 11.62
C ASN A 123 -19.92 23.36 11.66
N ASP A 124 -20.85 22.73 12.36
CA ASP A 124 -20.91 21.28 12.49
C ASP A 124 -21.20 20.60 11.14
N ILE A 125 -20.58 19.44 10.92
CA ILE A 125 -20.80 18.63 9.73
C ILE A 125 -21.72 17.48 10.09
N ILE A 126 -22.92 17.45 9.50
CA ILE A 126 -23.91 16.38 9.69
C ILE A 126 -23.98 15.51 8.44
N GLY A 127 -23.83 14.19 8.61
CA GLY A 127 -23.96 13.27 7.48
C GLY A 127 -24.11 11.81 7.89
N GLU A 128 -24.70 11.02 6.99
CA GLU A 128 -24.80 9.57 7.10
C GLU A 128 -23.51 8.91 6.62
N ILE A 129 -22.95 7.98 7.39
CA ILE A 129 -21.75 7.23 7.01
C ILE A 129 -22.10 6.29 5.85
N LYS A 130 -21.50 6.51 4.69
CA LYS A 130 -21.70 5.65 3.50
C LYS A 130 -20.61 4.63 3.31
N ASP A 131 -19.39 4.95 3.70
CA ASP A 131 -18.25 4.04 3.57
C ASP A 131 -17.18 4.38 4.61
N ILE A 132 -16.53 3.33 5.13
CA ILE A 132 -15.32 3.44 5.96
C ILE A 132 -14.22 2.70 5.20
N GLY A 133 -13.49 3.45 4.38
CA GLY A 133 -12.36 2.94 3.62
C GLY A 133 -11.08 2.87 4.47
N ALA A 134 -10.02 2.31 3.88
CA ALA A 134 -8.72 2.20 4.56
C ALA A 134 -8.13 3.56 4.96
N PHE A 135 -8.37 4.61 4.18
CA PHE A 135 -7.77 5.94 4.42
C PHE A 135 -8.78 7.02 4.78
N PHE A 136 -10.01 6.88 4.29
CA PHE A 136 -11.02 7.91 4.36
C PHE A 136 -12.38 7.33 4.74
N ILE A 137 -13.14 8.11 5.48
CA ILE A 137 -14.56 7.90 5.71
C ILE A 137 -15.33 8.79 4.72
N THR A 138 -16.42 8.28 4.17
CA THR A 138 -17.30 9.06 3.30
C THR A 138 -18.66 9.26 3.97
N LEU A 139 -19.04 10.50 4.13
CA LEU A 139 -20.35 10.93 4.63
C LEU A 139 -21.23 11.42 3.48
N LYS A 140 -22.53 11.21 3.58
CA LYS A 140 -23.53 11.83 2.71
C LYS A 140 -24.36 12.82 3.52
N THR A 141 -24.37 14.08 3.10
CA THR A 141 -25.16 15.13 3.76
C THR A 141 -26.64 15.04 3.39
N LYS A 142 -27.49 15.76 4.11
CA LYS A 142 -28.94 15.85 3.82
C LYS A 142 -29.22 16.44 2.43
N GLU A 143 -28.35 17.32 1.95
CA GLU A 143 -28.42 17.91 0.60
C GLU A 143 -27.92 16.95 -0.49
N GLY A 144 -27.55 15.72 -0.13
CA GLY A 144 -27.10 14.68 -1.05
C GLY A 144 -25.65 14.80 -1.49
N LYS A 145 -24.84 15.69 -0.87
CA LYS A 145 -23.41 15.84 -1.18
C LYS A 145 -22.59 14.76 -0.48
N HIS A 146 -21.52 14.31 -1.14
CA HIS A 146 -20.54 13.41 -0.53
C HIS A 146 -19.36 14.20 0.04
N ILE A 147 -19.02 13.94 1.29
CA ILE A 147 -17.89 14.53 2.00
C ILE A 147 -16.95 13.41 2.41
N SER A 148 -15.68 13.50 2.02
CA SER A 148 -14.65 12.52 2.38
C SER A 148 -13.69 13.14 3.38
N LEU A 149 -13.46 12.46 4.51
CA LEU A 149 -12.57 12.91 5.56
C LEU A 149 -11.50 11.85 5.85
N PRO A 150 -10.25 12.24 6.14
CA PRO A 150 -9.26 11.29 6.63
C PRO A 150 -9.76 10.61 7.90
N ASN A 151 -9.61 9.29 7.99
CA ASN A 151 -10.09 8.52 9.14
C ASN A 151 -9.53 9.06 10.47
N SER A 152 -8.26 9.47 10.49
CA SER A 152 -7.62 9.99 11.70
C SER A 152 -8.23 11.29 12.20
N MET A 153 -8.82 12.10 11.30
CA MET A 153 -9.51 13.33 11.67
C MET A 153 -10.78 13.04 12.46
N ILE A 154 -11.53 11.98 12.11
CA ILE A 154 -12.75 11.59 12.84
C ILE A 154 -12.44 11.23 14.28
N LEU A 155 -11.38 10.44 14.51
CA LEU A 155 -10.99 10.02 15.86
C LEU A 155 -10.48 11.17 16.73
N GLN A 156 -10.02 12.27 16.12
CA GLN A 156 -9.52 13.46 16.82
C GLN A 156 -10.61 14.50 17.10
N LYS A 157 -11.81 14.32 16.54
CA LYS A 157 -12.92 15.27 16.66
C LYS A 157 -13.96 14.73 17.65
N MET A 158 -14.68 15.65 18.28
CA MET A 158 -15.86 15.27 19.04
C MET A 158 -16.99 14.94 18.07
N ILE A 159 -17.57 13.75 18.22
CA ILE A 159 -18.72 13.33 17.43
C ILE A 159 -19.95 13.18 18.32
N LYS A 160 -21.11 13.55 17.78
CA LYS A 160 -22.41 13.22 18.33
C LYS A 160 -23.08 12.21 17.41
N TYR A 161 -23.60 11.13 17.98
CA TYR A 161 -24.28 10.05 17.27
C TYR A 161 -25.59 9.70 18.01
N GLN A 162 -26.55 9.14 17.28
CA GLN A 162 -27.88 8.74 17.79
C GLN A 162 -28.09 7.24 17.64
#